data_AF-A0A2W7P8L3-F1
#
_entry.id   AF-A0A2W7P8L3-F1
#
_cell.length_a   1.000
_cell.length_b   1.000
_cell.length_c   1.000
_cell.angle_alpha   90.00
_cell.angle_beta   90.00
_cell.angle_gamma   90.00
#
_symmetry.space_group_name_H-M   'P 1'
#
loop_
_entity.id
_entity.type
_entity.pdbx_description
1 polymer ?
#
loop_
_entity_poly.entity_id
_entity_poly.type
_entity_poly.pdbx_seq_one_letter_code
_entity_poly.pdbx_strand_id
1 'polypeptide(L)'
;MKSIFLALALIATGVHAAEEADDNPCDKVENEVQTLECSVYSRTTAEDLLSENYKSLNERMQTLYGKSPAQLTDITAKLKAAQQQWLKTRDADCAVEAFPATAGSKAFTIAQNDCVARMSDERSEFLESIGQD
;
A
#
# COMPACT_ATOMS: atom_id res chain seq x y z
N MET A 1 41.42 -21.43 53.41
CA MET A 1 41.82 -20.95 52.07
C MET A 1 41.52 -22.01 51.03
N LYS A 2 40.50 -21.79 50.19
CA LYS A 2 40.52 -22.02 48.73
C LYS A 2 39.13 -21.68 48.20
N SER A 3 39.07 -20.59 47.45
CA SER A 3 37.86 -19.98 46.89
C SER A 3 37.26 -20.87 45.81
N ILE A 4 35.95 -21.10 45.86
CA ILE A 4 35.20 -21.77 44.79
C ILE A 4 34.88 -20.70 43.74
N PHE A 5 35.53 -20.77 42.57
CA PHE A 5 35.21 -19.92 41.43
C PHE A 5 34.01 -20.52 40.68
N LEU A 6 32.86 -19.86 40.73
CA LEU A 6 31.76 -20.09 39.79
C LEU A 6 32.11 -19.42 38.45
N ALA A 7 32.32 -20.21 37.41
CA ALA A 7 32.41 -19.71 36.04
C ALA A 7 30.99 -19.61 35.46
N LEU A 8 30.49 -18.39 35.27
CA LEU A 8 29.26 -18.12 34.52
C LEU A 8 29.60 -18.19 33.01
N ALA A 9 29.19 -19.26 32.33
CA ALA A 9 29.24 -19.33 30.88
C ALA A 9 28.03 -18.58 30.30
N LEU A 10 28.25 -17.34 29.84
CA LEU A 10 27.29 -16.59 29.05
C LEU A 10 27.31 -17.13 27.61
N ILE A 11 26.35 -18.00 27.31
CA ILE A 11 26.08 -18.42 25.93
C ILE A 11 25.31 -17.28 25.27
N ALA A 12 26.03 -16.39 24.59
CA ALA A 12 25.41 -15.41 23.71
C ALA A 12 24.92 -16.15 22.45
N THR A 13 23.71 -16.70 22.51
CA THR A 13 22.98 -17.08 21.30
C THR A 13 22.59 -15.79 20.59
N GLY A 14 23.45 -15.34 19.68
CA GLY A 14 23.12 -14.27 18.74
C GLY A 14 21.96 -14.74 17.87
N VAL A 15 20.74 -14.32 18.21
CA VAL A 15 19.59 -14.42 17.33
C VAL A 15 19.89 -13.51 16.14
N HIS A 16 20.46 -14.07 15.08
CA HIS A 16 20.45 -13.43 13.79
C HIS A 16 19.01 -13.58 13.28
N ALA A 17 18.19 -12.57 13.51
CA ALA A 17 17.06 -12.34 12.64
C ALA A 17 17.66 -12.01 11.28
N ALA A 18 17.72 -12.99 10.38
CA ALA A 18 17.86 -12.71 8.98
C ALA A 18 16.57 -11.98 8.59
N GLU A 19 16.65 -10.65 8.44
CA GLU A 19 15.67 -9.91 7.67
C GLU A 19 15.80 -10.46 6.24
N GLU A 20 14.91 -11.39 5.88
CA GLU A 20 14.64 -11.69 4.49
C GLU A 20 14.15 -10.37 3.89
N ALA A 21 15.05 -9.59 3.31
CA ALA A 21 14.68 -8.39 2.58
C ALA A 21 13.75 -8.83 1.46
N ASP A 22 12.50 -8.36 1.49
CA ASP A 22 11.54 -8.60 0.42
C ASP A 22 12.22 -8.22 -0.91
N ASP A 23 12.24 -9.16 -1.87
CA ASP A 23 12.92 -8.95 -3.15
C ASP A 23 12.12 -7.95 -4.00
N ASN A 24 12.31 -6.65 -3.72
CA ASN A 24 11.66 -5.58 -4.46
C ASN A 24 12.27 -5.50 -5.89
N PRO A 25 11.53 -5.85 -6.94
CA PRO A 25 12.05 -5.82 -8.31
C PRO A 25 12.36 -4.40 -8.80
N CYS A 26 11.87 -3.37 -8.11
CA CYS A 26 12.19 -1.97 -8.41
C CYS A 26 13.60 -1.56 -7.99
N ASP A 27 14.20 -2.24 -7.00
CA ASP A 27 15.57 -1.93 -6.54
C ASP A 27 16.64 -2.33 -7.56
N LYS A 28 16.25 -3.14 -8.55
CA LYS A 28 17.10 -3.64 -9.63
C LYS A 28 16.99 -2.80 -10.91
N VAL A 29 16.22 -1.71 -10.89
CA VAL A 29 16.02 -0.84 -12.05
C VAL A 29 17.25 0.06 -12.23
N GLU A 30 17.95 -0.10 -13.35
CA GLU A 30 19.05 0.79 -13.74
C GLU A 30 18.52 1.94 -14.61
N ASN A 31 19.03 3.15 -14.39
CA ASN A 31 18.75 4.37 -15.20
C ASN A 31 17.29 4.87 -15.17
N GLU A 32 16.55 4.63 -14.09
CA GLU A 32 15.17 5.16 -13.88
C GLU A 32 14.13 4.70 -14.93
N VAL A 33 14.47 3.72 -15.79
CA VAL A 33 13.54 3.15 -16.76
C VAL A 33 12.77 2.01 -16.10
N GLN A 34 11.53 2.28 -15.71
CA GLN A 34 10.61 1.30 -15.13
C GLN A 34 10.60 -0.02 -15.93
N THR A 35 10.90 -1.12 -15.25
CA THR A 35 10.72 -2.47 -15.83
C THR A 35 9.26 -2.87 -15.75
N LEU A 36 8.84 -3.86 -16.55
CA LEU A 36 7.46 -4.34 -16.46
C LEU A 36 7.22 -4.98 -15.09
N GLU A 37 8.20 -5.73 -14.61
CA GLU A 37 8.23 -6.39 -13.31
C GLU A 37 8.07 -5.38 -12.17
N CYS A 38 8.83 -4.28 -12.20
CA CYS A 38 8.68 -3.20 -11.22
C CYS A 38 7.30 -2.53 -11.33
N SER A 39 6.80 -2.22 -12.54
CA SER A 39 5.47 -1.61 -12.69
C SER A 39 4.35 -2.47 -12.11
N VAL A 40 4.42 -3.81 -12.27
CA VAL A 40 3.46 -4.76 -11.70
C VAL A 40 3.56 -4.77 -10.18
N TYR A 41 4.77 -4.79 -9.64
CA TYR A 41 5.00 -4.72 -8.21
C TYR A 41 4.46 -3.42 -7.61
N SER A 42 4.87 -2.25 -8.14
CA SER A 42 4.40 -0.93 -7.68
C SER A 42 2.89 -0.81 -7.72
N ARG A 43 2.24 -1.25 -8.81
CA ARG A 43 0.78 -1.29 -8.88
C ARG A 43 0.18 -2.13 -7.76
N THR A 44 0.68 -3.35 -7.57
CA THR A 44 0.13 -4.28 -6.58
C THR A 44 0.27 -3.70 -5.18
N THR A 45 1.45 -3.23 -4.83
CA THR A 45 1.74 -2.59 -3.53
C THR A 45 0.84 -1.38 -3.28
N ALA A 46 0.64 -0.51 -4.27
CA ALA A 46 -0.21 0.67 -4.14
C ALA A 46 -1.72 0.31 -4.02
N GLU A 47 -2.19 -0.71 -4.75
CA GLU A 47 -3.58 -1.19 -4.62
C GLU A 47 -3.81 -1.87 -3.26
N ASP A 48 -2.81 -2.60 -2.73
CA ASP A 48 -2.85 -3.19 -1.40
C ASP A 48 -2.86 -2.11 -0.31
N LEU A 49 -1.97 -1.12 -0.39
CA LEU A 49 -1.95 0.03 0.53
C LEU A 49 -3.28 0.78 0.54
N LEU A 50 -3.88 0.99 -0.64
CA LEU A 50 -5.19 1.61 -0.76
C LEU A 50 -6.29 0.80 -0.06
N SER A 51 -6.27 -0.53 -0.23
CA SER A 51 -7.22 -1.43 0.42
C SER A 51 -7.09 -1.37 1.94
N GLU A 52 -5.85 -1.39 2.44
CA GLU A 52 -5.54 -1.25 3.86
C GLU A 52 -6.02 0.10 4.41
N ASN A 53 -5.71 1.20 3.73
CA ASN A 53 -6.11 2.52 4.15
C ASN A 53 -7.63 2.74 4.13
N TYR A 54 -8.33 2.15 3.16
CA TYR A 54 -9.78 2.15 3.15
C TYR A 54 -10.37 1.36 4.34
N LYS A 55 -9.77 0.22 4.69
CA LYS A 55 -10.16 -0.54 5.88
C LYS A 55 -9.91 0.26 7.15
N SER A 56 -8.72 0.83 7.32
CA SER A 56 -8.37 1.66 8.47
C SER A 56 -9.26 2.89 8.60
N LEU A 57 -9.67 3.50 7.49
CA LEU A 57 -10.66 4.58 7.52
C LEU A 57 -12.01 4.12 8.09
N ASN A 58 -12.50 2.95 7.68
CA ASN A 58 -13.75 2.41 8.23
C ASN A 58 -13.63 2.12 9.73
N GLU A 59 -12.49 1.63 10.20
CA GLU A 59 -12.20 1.43 11.63
C GLU A 59 -12.15 2.77 12.40
N ARG A 60 -11.57 3.83 11.80
CA ARG A 60 -11.63 5.20 12.35
C ARG A 60 -13.07 5.70 12.43
N MET A 61 -13.88 5.53 11.39
CA MET A 61 -15.29 5.94 11.41
C MET A 61 -16.09 5.19 12.49
N GLN A 62 -15.81 3.90 12.69
CA GLN A 62 -16.39 3.11 13.78
C GLN A 62 -16.01 3.67 15.16
N THR A 63 -14.78 4.15 15.32
CA THR A 63 -14.31 4.75 16.58
C THR A 63 -15.00 6.09 16.84
N LEU A 64 -15.08 6.96 15.83
CA LEU A 64 -15.66 8.31 15.93
C LEU A 64 -17.18 8.30 16.08
N TYR A 65 -17.87 7.47 15.29
CA TYR A 65 -19.33 7.48 15.17
C TYR A 65 -20.01 6.23 15.73
N GLY A 66 -19.27 5.30 16.33
CA GLY A 66 -19.83 4.02 16.81
C GLY A 66 -20.92 4.13 17.86
N LYS A 67 -21.02 5.25 18.57
CA LYS A 67 -22.11 5.54 19.53
C LYS A 67 -23.39 6.07 18.87
N SER A 68 -23.34 6.37 17.57
CA SER A 68 -24.42 6.94 16.78
C SER A 68 -24.66 6.09 15.53
N PRO A 69 -25.47 5.01 15.63
CA PRO A 69 -25.64 4.06 14.54
C PRO A 69 -26.07 4.69 13.22
N ALA A 70 -26.98 5.68 13.27
CA ALA A 70 -27.43 6.38 12.08
C ALA A 70 -26.31 7.15 11.38
N GLN A 71 -25.45 7.85 12.13
CA GLN A 71 -24.32 8.58 11.56
C GLN A 71 -23.25 7.63 11.01
N LEU A 72 -22.95 6.53 11.72
CA LEU A 72 -22.00 5.53 11.25
C LEU A 72 -22.47 4.87 9.94
N THR A 73 -23.74 4.47 9.85
CA THR A 73 -24.30 3.91 8.63
C THR A 73 -24.25 4.90 7.47
N ASP A 74 -24.57 6.17 7.73
CA ASP A 74 -24.55 7.21 6.70
C ASP A 74 -23.13 7.48 6.17
N ILE A 75 -22.14 7.67 7.04
CA ILE A 75 -20.76 7.96 6.59
C ILE A 75 -20.11 6.76 5.89
N THR A 76 -20.29 5.54 6.40
CA THR A 76 -19.73 4.33 5.77
C THR A 76 -20.36 4.06 4.39
N ALA A 77 -21.67 4.33 4.23
CA ALA A 77 -22.33 4.26 2.92
C ALA A 77 -21.76 5.28 1.93
N LYS A 78 -21.52 6.53 2.37
CA LYS A 78 -20.90 7.59 1.55
C LYS A 78 -19.46 7.23 1.14
N LEU A 79 -18.65 6.73 2.08
CA LEU A 79 -17.28 6.30 1.79
C LEU A 79 -17.25 5.18 0.75
N LYS A 80 -18.13 4.18 0.89
CA LYS A 80 -18.25 3.09 -0.07
C LYS A 80 -18.63 3.60 -1.46
N ALA A 81 -19.65 4.45 -1.55
CA ALA A 81 -20.07 5.02 -2.82
C ALA A 81 -18.97 5.86 -3.48
N ALA A 82 -18.28 6.70 -2.69
CA ALA A 82 -17.17 7.51 -3.17
C ALA A 82 -16.00 6.66 -3.67
N GLN A 83 -15.63 5.60 -2.95
CA GLN A 83 -14.55 4.70 -3.37
C GLN A 83 -14.88 3.95 -4.66
N GLN A 84 -16.12 3.47 -4.81
CA GLN A 84 -16.58 2.82 -6.04
C GLN A 84 -16.58 3.76 -7.25
N GLN A 85 -16.94 5.03 -7.04
CA GLN A 85 -16.89 6.04 -8.11
C GLN A 85 -15.44 6.38 -8.46
N TRP A 86 -14.58 6.55 -7.46
CA TRP A 86 -13.17 6.86 -7.67
C TRP A 86 -12.46 5.76 -8.47
N LEU A 87 -12.76 4.48 -8.23
CA LEU A 87 -12.20 3.37 -9.04
C LEU A 87 -12.52 3.53 -10.53
N LYS A 88 -13.74 3.94 -10.87
CA LYS A 88 -14.13 4.18 -12.26
C LYS A 88 -13.40 5.38 -12.87
N THR A 89 -13.23 6.44 -12.08
CA THR A 89 -12.44 7.61 -12.50
C THR A 89 -10.99 7.20 -12.76
N ARG A 90 -10.36 6.48 -11.83
CA ARG A 90 -9.00 5.95 -12.00
C ARG A 90 -8.86 5.14 -13.28
N ASP A 91 -9.73 4.17 -13.49
CA ASP A 91 -9.63 3.29 -14.66
C ASP A 91 -9.83 4.07 -15.96
N ALA A 92 -10.71 5.08 -15.97
CA ALA A 92 -10.92 5.96 -17.12
C ALA A 92 -9.72 6.87 -17.39
N ASP A 93 -9.18 7.51 -16.35
CA ASP A 93 -8.02 8.41 -16.46
C ASP A 93 -6.77 7.63 -16.88
N CYS A 94 -6.54 6.45 -16.32
CA CYS A 94 -5.41 5.59 -16.73
C CYS A 94 -5.54 5.06 -18.16
N ALA A 95 -6.76 4.89 -18.68
CA ALA A 95 -6.95 4.59 -20.09
C ALA A 95 -6.57 5.78 -21.00
N VAL A 96 -6.82 7.02 -20.55
CA VAL A 96 -6.38 8.24 -21.24
C VAL A 96 -4.85 8.40 -21.17
N GLU A 97 -4.24 8.19 -20.01
CA GLU A 97 -2.79 8.29 -19.84
C GLU A 97 -2.03 7.24 -20.67
N ALA A 98 -2.55 6.00 -20.75
CA ALA A 98 -1.94 4.94 -21.55
C ALA A 98 -2.23 5.06 -23.06
N PHE A 99 -3.13 5.95 -23.49
CA PHE A 99 -3.56 6.11 -24.89
C PHE A 99 -2.41 6.26 -25.91
N PRO A 100 -1.30 6.98 -25.62
CA PRO A 100 -0.20 7.12 -26.57
C PRO A 100 0.50 5.79 -26.90
N ALA A 101 0.39 4.77 -26.06
CA ALA A 101 1.03 3.47 -26.26
C ALA A 101 0.11 2.48 -26.98
N THR A 102 0.68 1.64 -27.84
CA THR A 102 -0.07 0.58 -28.53
C THR A 102 -0.68 -0.39 -27.52
N ALA A 103 -2.01 -0.53 -27.55
CA ALA A 103 -2.73 -1.48 -26.70
C ALA A 103 -2.12 -2.90 -26.79
N GLY A 104 -1.90 -3.53 -25.63
CA GLY A 104 -1.28 -4.85 -25.54
C GLY A 104 0.25 -4.87 -25.63
N SER A 105 0.90 -3.74 -25.85
CA SER A 105 2.37 -3.64 -25.77
C SER A 105 2.88 -3.55 -24.33
N LYS A 106 4.16 -3.88 -24.12
CA LYS A 106 4.83 -3.70 -22.82
C LYS A 106 4.73 -2.24 -22.32
N ALA A 107 4.92 -1.27 -23.21
CA ALA A 107 4.83 0.15 -22.87
C ALA A 107 3.42 0.56 -22.41
N PHE A 108 2.38 0.01 -23.04
CA PHE A 108 1.00 0.24 -22.62
C PHE A 108 0.74 -0.33 -21.22
N THR A 109 1.20 -1.55 -20.94
CA THR A 109 1.04 -2.15 -19.61
C THR A 109 1.78 -1.38 -18.53
N ILE A 110 3.02 -0.94 -18.79
CA ILE A 110 3.79 -0.11 -17.86
C ILE A 110 3.05 1.20 -17.59
N ALA A 111 2.65 1.93 -18.63
CA ALA A 111 1.93 3.20 -18.47
C ALA A 111 0.63 3.05 -17.66
N GLN A 112 -0.13 1.97 -17.90
CA GLN A 112 -1.35 1.69 -17.14
C GLN A 112 -1.03 1.36 -15.66
N ASN A 113 -0.02 0.54 -15.41
CA ASN A 113 0.36 0.17 -14.05
C ASN A 113 0.87 1.37 -13.25
N ASP A 114 1.72 2.20 -13.87
CA ASP A 114 2.29 3.39 -13.23
C ASP A 114 1.20 4.41 -12.89
N CYS A 115 0.23 4.63 -13.78
CA CYS A 115 -0.92 5.47 -13.49
C CYS A 115 -1.77 4.93 -12.32
N VAL A 116 -2.09 3.62 -12.34
CA VAL A 116 -2.88 2.99 -11.28
C VAL A 116 -2.16 3.10 -9.94
N ALA A 117 -0.84 2.89 -9.92
CA ALA A 117 -0.03 3.00 -8.70
C ALA A 117 -0.11 4.42 -8.13
N ARG A 118 0.29 5.43 -8.91
CA ARG A 118 0.27 6.84 -8.48
C ARG A 118 -1.10 7.27 -7.96
N MET A 119 -2.17 6.99 -8.72
CA MET A 119 -3.51 7.38 -8.29
C MET A 119 -3.95 6.66 -7.01
N SER A 120 -3.56 5.39 -6.83
CA SER A 120 -3.89 4.62 -5.63
C SER A 120 -3.14 5.14 -4.41
N ASP A 121 -1.89 5.58 -4.56
CA ASP A 121 -1.12 6.25 -3.49
C ASP A 121 -1.75 7.59 -3.10
N GLU A 122 -2.03 8.46 -4.08
CA GLU A 122 -2.73 9.75 -3.84
C GLU A 122 -4.08 9.53 -3.13
N ARG A 123 -4.82 8.49 -3.53
CA ARG A 123 -6.08 8.14 -2.88
C ARG A 123 -5.87 7.62 -1.47
N SER A 124 -4.83 6.85 -1.22
CA SER A 124 -4.48 6.36 0.11
C SER A 124 -4.23 7.53 1.06
N GLU A 125 -3.41 8.51 0.66
CA GLU A 125 -3.17 9.74 1.42
C GLU A 125 -4.48 10.51 1.71
N PHE A 126 -5.36 10.61 0.72
CA PHE A 126 -6.67 11.22 0.93
C PHE A 126 -7.50 10.46 1.97
N LEU A 127 -7.58 9.13 1.88
CA LEU A 127 -8.32 8.31 2.86
C LEU A 127 -7.69 8.37 4.25
N GLU A 128 -6.37 8.47 4.33
CA GLU A 128 -5.64 8.70 5.56
C GLU A 128 -6.06 10.02 6.18
N SER A 129 -6.15 11.13 5.43
CA SER A 129 -6.49 12.45 5.97
C SER A 129 -7.88 12.57 6.62
N ILE A 130 -8.79 11.63 6.34
CA ILE A 130 -10.16 11.70 6.84
C ILE A 130 -10.22 11.20 8.30
N GLY A 131 -10.69 12.07 9.20
CA GLY A 131 -10.95 11.74 10.61
C GLY A 131 -9.67 11.64 11.45
N GLN A 132 -8.67 12.47 11.15
CA GLN A 132 -7.34 12.52 11.80
C GLN A 132 -7.22 13.64 12.85
N ASP A 133 -8.29 13.92 13.62
CA ASP A 133 -8.29 15.00 14.63
C ASP A 133 -7.05 15.03 15.55
#